data_AF-A0A359JN23-F1
#
_entry.id   AF-A0A359JN23-F1
#
_cell.length_a   1.000
_cell.length_b   1.000
_cell.length_c   1.000
_cell.angle_alpha   90.00
_cell.angle_beta   90.00
_cell.angle_gamma   90.00
#
_symmetry.space_group_name_H-M   'P 1'
#
loop_
_entity.id
_entity.type
_entity.pdbx_description
1 polymer ?
#
loop_
_entity_poly.entity_id
_entity_poly.type
_entity_poly.pdbx_seq_one_letter_code
_entity_poly.pdbx_strand_id
1 'polypeptide(L)'
;MKHIEIIAMQEDAQKIVEQLQRLGTVDVTERDPSDVTDDLSLFPTAKSLAQLEKNAQTVAHAISLVEDYSTEKKPFLSGFAGRKELSEEEFNQRMGKNDETMKIVYDIEALDRKIASETTVRTHTQHQLDAVLPWEKLDIPMQYTGSQKTSCIVGQFSEPYNEDTFYEAFCAQYSSMKES
;
A
#
# COMPACT_ATOMS: atom_id res chain seq x y z
N MET A 1 -5.02 -36.07 27.74
CA MET A 1 -3.79 -35.97 26.92
C MET A 1 -2.60 -35.97 27.86
N LYS A 2 -1.41 -36.39 27.41
CA LYS A 2 -0.20 -36.38 28.26
C LYS A 2 0.55 -35.07 28.01
N HIS A 3 0.93 -34.37 29.08
CA HIS A 3 1.81 -33.21 28.99
C HIS A 3 3.27 -33.66 29.10
N ILE A 4 4.13 -33.04 28.30
CA ILE A 4 5.58 -33.22 28.35
C ILE A 4 6.22 -31.86 28.58
N GLU A 5 7.23 -31.81 29.43
CA GLU A 5 8.07 -30.63 29.64
C GLU A 5 9.47 -30.93 29.14
N ILE A 6 10.05 -30.00 28.36
CA ILE A 6 11.38 -30.15 27.77
C ILE A 6 12.26 -29.04 28.34
N ILE A 7 13.37 -29.45 28.95
CA ILE A 7 14.43 -28.56 29.42
C ILE A 7 15.63 -28.79 28.51
N ALA A 8 16.15 -27.72 27.92
CA ALA A 8 17.25 -27.78 26.95
C ALA A 8 18.18 -26.57 27.10
N MET A 9 19.38 -26.69 26.52
CA MET A 9 20.30 -25.56 26.40
C MET A 9 19.70 -24.48 25.51
N GLN A 10 20.02 -23.22 25.81
CA GLN A 10 19.50 -22.07 25.06
C GLN A 10 19.88 -22.10 23.57
N GLU A 11 21.07 -22.61 23.24
CA GLU A 11 21.56 -22.74 21.86
C GLU A 11 20.77 -23.75 21.01
N ASP A 12 20.09 -24.71 21.65
CA ASP A 12 19.33 -25.77 20.96
C ASP A 12 17.82 -25.54 20.98
N ALA A 13 17.33 -24.56 21.75
CA ALA A 13 15.91 -24.28 21.92
C ALA A 13 15.18 -24.10 20.58
N GLN A 14 15.76 -23.33 19.64
CA GLN A 14 15.17 -23.11 18.32
C GLN A 14 15.06 -24.42 17.51
N LYS A 15 16.14 -25.21 17.46
CA LYS A 15 16.18 -26.48 16.71
C LYS A 15 15.14 -27.46 17.24
N ILE A 16 15.00 -27.55 18.57
CA ILE A 16 14.02 -28.45 19.21
C ILE A 16 12.59 -28.03 18.84
N VAL A 17 12.27 -26.73 18.96
CA VAL A 17 10.93 -26.22 18.62
C VAL A 17 10.61 -26.45 17.15
N GLU A 18 11.55 -26.17 16.24
CA GLU A 18 11.36 -26.43 14.81
C GLU A 18 11.12 -27.92 14.50
N GLN A 19 11.86 -28.82 15.13
CA GLN A 19 11.67 -30.26 14.96
C GLN A 19 10.30 -30.71 15.47
N LEU A 20 9.86 -30.21 16.64
CA LEU A 20 8.54 -30.51 17.18
C LEU A 20 7.41 -29.99 16.28
N GLN A 21 7.55 -28.77 15.76
CA GLN A 21 6.59 -28.18 14.81
C GLN A 21 6.52 -28.97 13.50
N ARG A 22 7.66 -29.46 12.99
CA ARG A 22 7.72 -30.30 11.79
C ARG A 22 7.04 -31.65 11.98
N LEU A 23 7.24 -32.28 13.15
CA LEU A 23 6.60 -33.55 13.48
C LEU A 23 5.08 -33.40 13.63
N GLY A 24 4.60 -32.23 14.09
CA GLY A 24 3.17 -31.95 14.27
C GLY A 24 2.48 -32.84 15.30
N THR A 25 3.27 -33.55 16.12
CA THR A 25 2.78 -34.54 17.11
C THR A 25 2.42 -33.93 18.46
N VAL A 26 2.81 -32.69 18.69
CA VAL A 26 2.64 -31.99 19.97
C VAL A 26 2.03 -30.62 19.76
N ASP A 27 1.19 -30.20 20.70
CA ASP A 27 0.70 -28.83 20.79
C ASP A 27 1.63 -28.02 21.71
N VAL A 28 2.05 -26.84 21.25
CA VAL A 28 3.01 -26.00 21.97
C VAL A 28 2.24 -24.92 22.71
N THR A 29 2.23 -25.02 24.04
CA THR A 29 1.54 -24.05 24.91
C THR A 29 2.55 -23.12 25.58
N GLU A 30 2.17 -21.85 25.74
CA GLU A 30 2.93 -20.94 26.59
C GLU A 30 2.83 -21.37 28.05
N ARG A 31 3.97 -21.33 28.75
CA ARG A 31 4.04 -21.57 30.20
C ARG A 31 3.79 -20.26 30.93
N ASP A 32 3.05 -20.32 32.03
CA ASP A 32 2.89 -19.17 32.91
C ASP A 32 4.26 -18.77 33.49
N PRO A 33 4.68 -17.49 33.37
CA PRO A 33 5.95 -17.02 33.91
C PRO A 33 6.11 -17.24 35.41
N SER A 34 4.99 -17.36 36.15
CA SER A 34 5.00 -17.62 37.59
C SER A 34 5.39 -19.05 37.99
N ASP A 35 5.34 -20.00 37.05
CA ASP A 35 5.70 -21.41 37.27
C ASP A 35 7.18 -21.73 36.97
N VAL A 36 8.00 -20.70 36.80
CA VAL A 36 9.40 -20.81 36.39
C VAL A 36 10.29 -20.58 37.60
N THR A 37 11.11 -21.57 37.94
CA THR A 37 12.08 -21.47 39.03
C THR A 37 13.20 -20.47 38.69
N ASP A 38 13.78 -19.81 39.68
CA ASP A 38 14.80 -18.76 39.52
C ASP A 38 16.00 -19.15 38.63
N ASP A 39 16.30 -20.45 38.51
CA ASP A 39 17.40 -20.98 37.70
C ASP A 39 17.07 -21.17 36.20
N LEU A 40 15.81 -20.96 35.80
CA LEU A 40 15.32 -21.14 34.42
C LEU A 40 14.95 -19.79 33.81
N SER A 41 15.56 -19.45 32.66
CA SER A 41 15.25 -18.22 31.92
C SER A 41 14.23 -18.47 30.82
N LEU A 42 13.14 -17.69 30.81
CA LEU A 42 12.25 -17.59 29.64
C LEU A 42 12.86 -16.65 28.60
N PHE A 43 12.89 -17.09 27.35
CA PHE A 43 13.40 -16.26 26.26
C PHE A 43 12.32 -15.27 25.79
N PRO A 44 12.61 -13.96 25.69
CA PRO A 44 11.66 -12.99 25.18
C PRO A 44 11.52 -13.11 23.66
N THR A 45 10.56 -13.93 23.20
CA THR A 45 10.29 -14.18 21.76
C THR A 45 9.52 -13.04 21.09
N ALA A 46 8.94 -12.11 21.86
CA ALA A 46 8.04 -11.06 21.36
C ALA A 46 8.64 -10.22 20.22
N LYS A 47 9.93 -9.86 20.30
CA LYS A 47 10.60 -9.07 19.25
C LYS A 47 10.74 -9.84 17.94
N SER A 48 11.16 -11.10 18.02
CA SER A 48 11.31 -11.97 16.85
C SER A 48 9.96 -12.24 16.20
N LEU A 49 8.92 -12.47 17.00
CA LEU A 49 7.55 -12.67 16.54
C LEU A 49 7.02 -11.43 15.81
N ALA A 50 7.17 -10.24 16.40
CA ALA A 50 6.77 -8.98 15.77
C ALA A 50 7.49 -8.74 14.43
N GLN A 51 8.77 -9.10 14.32
CA GLN A 51 9.51 -8.98 13.06
C GLN A 51 9.01 -9.96 11.99
N LEU A 52 8.69 -11.20 12.37
CA LEU A 52 8.14 -12.20 11.45
C LEU A 52 6.75 -11.82 10.97
N GLU A 53 5.88 -11.33 11.87
CA GLU A 53 4.55 -10.82 11.52
C GLU A 53 4.64 -9.65 10.55
N LYS A 54 5.54 -8.68 10.83
CA LYS A 54 5.77 -7.55 9.94
C LYS A 54 6.22 -8.03 8.55
N ASN A 55 7.20 -8.93 8.48
CA ASN A 55 7.68 -9.47 7.20
C ASN A 55 6.55 -10.18 6.43
N ALA A 56 5.74 -11.00 7.12
CA ALA A 56 4.61 -11.69 6.51
C ALA A 56 3.57 -10.71 5.93
N GLN A 57 3.27 -9.63 6.66
CA GLN A 57 2.37 -8.57 6.19
C GLN A 57 2.95 -7.83 4.97
N THR A 58 4.24 -7.48 4.99
CA THR A 58 4.92 -6.84 3.85
C THR A 58 4.90 -7.74 2.60
N VAL A 59 5.18 -9.03 2.76
CA VAL A 59 5.11 -9.99 1.65
C VAL A 59 3.68 -10.12 1.11
N ALA A 60 2.68 -10.21 1.98
CA ALA A 60 1.27 -10.29 1.57
C ALA A 60 0.83 -9.03 0.80
N HIS A 61 1.26 -7.85 1.24
CA HIS A 61 1.00 -6.59 0.55
C HIS A 61 1.66 -6.57 -0.84
N ALA A 62 2.93 -6.95 -0.96
CA ALA A 62 3.63 -7.02 -2.23
C ALA A 62 2.98 -8.02 -3.21
N ILE A 63 2.48 -9.17 -2.72
CA ILE A 63 1.72 -10.12 -3.54
C ILE A 63 0.44 -9.47 -4.07
N SER A 64 -0.33 -8.78 -3.21
CA SER A 64 -1.55 -8.08 -3.63
C SER A 64 -1.25 -7.05 -4.72
N LEU A 65 -0.19 -6.26 -4.56
CA LEU A 65 0.23 -5.27 -5.55
C LEU A 65 0.52 -5.94 -6.90
N VAL A 66 1.31 -7.02 -6.92
CA VAL A 66 1.62 -7.73 -8.17
C VAL A 66 0.36 -8.35 -8.80
N GLU A 67 -0.58 -8.84 -7.99
CA GLU A 67 -1.83 -9.41 -8.48
C GLU A 67 -2.74 -8.35 -9.14
N ASP A 68 -2.74 -7.12 -8.64
CA ASP A 68 -3.50 -6.01 -9.24
C ASP A 68 -2.98 -5.64 -10.64
N TYR A 69 -1.67 -5.78 -10.88
CA TYR A 69 -1.04 -5.52 -12.19
C TYR A 69 -0.91 -6.78 -13.07
N SER A 70 -1.20 -7.98 -12.57
CA SER A 70 -1.07 -9.23 -13.32
C SER A 70 -2.19 -9.42 -14.34
N THR A 71 -1.82 -9.79 -15.57
CA THR A 71 -2.79 -10.14 -16.64
C THR A 71 -3.46 -11.49 -16.39
N GLU A 72 -2.76 -12.41 -15.73
CA GLU A 72 -3.29 -13.71 -15.34
C GLU A 72 -3.85 -13.64 -13.92
N LYS A 73 -5.18 -13.52 -13.83
CA LYS A 73 -5.88 -13.65 -12.54
C LYS A 73 -5.82 -15.10 -12.12
N LYS A 74 -5.15 -15.39 -10.99
CA LYS A 74 -5.20 -16.73 -10.40
C LYS A 74 -6.66 -17.13 -10.18
N PRO A 75 -7.06 -18.37 -10.50
CA PRO A 75 -8.41 -18.82 -10.24
C PRO A 75 -8.70 -18.71 -8.74
N PHE A 76 -9.83 -18.09 -8.38
CA PHE A 76 -10.24 -17.79 -7.00
C PHE A 76 -10.14 -18.98 -6.02
N LEU A 77 -10.15 -20.21 -6.55
CA LEU A 77 -10.06 -21.46 -5.79
C LEU A 77 -8.62 -21.96 -5.54
N SER A 78 -7.57 -21.31 -6.07
CA SER A 78 -6.19 -21.73 -5.83
C SER A 78 -5.77 -21.61 -4.36
N GLY A 79 -6.45 -20.76 -3.58
CA GLY A 79 -6.28 -20.69 -2.12
C GLY A 79 -6.86 -21.88 -1.35
N PHE A 80 -7.74 -22.67 -1.98
CA PHE A 80 -8.30 -23.91 -1.42
C PHE A 80 -7.48 -25.15 -1.79
N ALA A 81 -6.50 -25.02 -2.69
CA ALA A 81 -5.49 -26.06 -2.81
C ALA A 81 -4.73 -26.09 -1.48
N GLY A 82 -4.97 -27.13 -0.69
CA GLY A 82 -4.32 -27.31 0.62
C GLY A 82 -2.81 -27.12 0.52
N ARG A 83 -2.15 -26.85 1.65
CA ARG A 83 -0.71 -26.63 1.69
C ARG A 83 0.01 -27.78 0.99
N LYS A 84 0.73 -27.46 -0.08
CA LYS A 84 1.56 -28.44 -0.78
C LYS A 84 2.62 -28.93 0.19
N GLU A 85 2.73 -30.24 0.36
CA GLU A 85 3.82 -30.83 1.13
C GLU A 85 5.15 -30.37 0.54
N LEU A 86 6.03 -29.88 1.41
CA LEU A 86 7.33 -29.36 1.05
C LEU A 86 8.38 -30.29 1.68
N SER A 87 9.33 -30.75 0.88
CA SER A 87 10.43 -31.55 1.42
C SER A 87 11.35 -30.70 2.30
N GLU A 88 12.08 -31.34 3.20
CA GLU A 88 13.03 -30.65 4.09
C GLU A 88 14.13 -29.91 3.30
N GLU A 89 14.61 -30.54 2.22
CA GLU A 89 15.63 -29.95 1.35
C GLU A 89 15.11 -28.70 0.65
N GLU A 90 13.88 -28.74 0.10
CA GLU A 90 13.25 -27.57 -0.50
C GLU A 90 12.98 -26.45 0.52
N PHE A 91 12.58 -26.79 1.74
CA PHE A 91 12.40 -25.81 2.81
C PHE A 91 13.72 -25.09 3.12
N ASN A 92 14.80 -25.84 3.34
CA ASN A 92 16.11 -25.28 3.67
C ASN A 92 16.67 -24.44 2.51
N GLN A 93 16.50 -24.88 1.26
CA GLN A 93 16.86 -24.09 0.09
C GLN A 93 16.09 -22.76 0.01
N ARG A 94 14.79 -22.76 0.34
CA ARG A 94 13.98 -21.53 0.36
C ARG A 94 14.36 -20.60 1.50
N MET A 95 14.67 -21.14 2.68
CA MET A 95 15.16 -20.35 3.82
C MET A 95 16.48 -19.63 3.47
N GLY A 96 17.37 -20.27 2.72
CA GLY A 96 18.61 -19.64 2.24
C GLY A 96 18.40 -18.47 1.27
N LYS A 97 17.22 -18.38 0.62
CA LYS A 97 16.85 -17.31 -0.31
C LYS A 97 15.93 -16.26 0.31
N ASN A 98 15.71 -16.31 1.62
CA ASN A 98 14.80 -15.40 2.29
C ASN A 98 15.21 -13.92 2.10
N ASP A 99 16.51 -13.63 2.21
CA ASP A 99 17.03 -12.26 2.05
C ASP A 99 16.86 -11.75 0.61
N GLU A 100 17.13 -12.60 -0.38
CA GLU A 100 16.90 -12.27 -1.79
C GLU A 100 15.42 -12.03 -2.07
N THR A 101 14.54 -12.84 -1.48
CA THR A 101 13.09 -12.72 -1.62
C THR A 101 12.59 -11.40 -1.00
N MET A 102 13.05 -11.07 0.20
CA MET A 102 12.70 -9.82 0.87
C MET A 102 13.20 -8.60 0.10
N LYS A 103 14.37 -8.69 -0.56
CA LYS A 103 14.87 -7.62 -1.43
C LYS A 103 13.90 -7.35 -2.59
N ILE A 104 13.41 -8.40 -3.25
CA ILE A 104 12.42 -8.27 -4.33
C ILE A 104 11.13 -7.63 -3.80
N VAL A 105 10.67 -8.01 -2.61
CA VAL A 105 9.49 -7.44 -1.97
C VAL A 105 9.65 -5.94 -1.74
N TYR A 106 10.80 -5.49 -1.25
CA TYR A 106 11.07 -4.06 -1.07
C TYR A 106 11.17 -3.30 -2.40
N ASP A 107 11.73 -3.92 -3.43
CA ASP A 107 11.78 -3.34 -4.77
C ASP A 107 10.36 -3.14 -5.35
N ILE A 108 9.45 -4.09 -5.13
CA ILE A 108 8.03 -3.98 -5.52
C ILE A 108 7.38 -2.79 -4.82
N GLU A 109 7.53 -2.64 -3.50
CA GLU A 109 6.97 -1.50 -2.77
C GLU A 109 7.57 -0.16 -3.21
N ALA A 110 8.85 -0.14 -3.59
CA ALA A 110 9.49 1.06 -4.10
C ALA A 110 8.93 1.46 -5.47
N LEU A 111 8.68 0.48 -6.35
CA LEU A 111 8.05 0.71 -7.64
C LEU A 111 6.62 1.21 -7.49
N ASP A 112 5.83 0.64 -6.58
CA ASP A 112 4.46 1.10 -6.31
C ASP A 112 4.42 2.57 -5.86
N ARG A 113 5.29 2.95 -4.91
CA ARG A 113 5.44 4.36 -4.49
C ARG A 113 5.80 5.28 -5.65
N LYS A 114 6.63 4.80 -6.59
CA LYS A 114 7.00 5.55 -7.80
C LYS A 114 5.81 5.71 -8.75
N ILE A 115 5.00 4.68 -8.93
CA ILE A 115 3.78 4.75 -9.75
C ILE A 115 2.79 5.74 -9.15
N ALA A 116 2.59 5.72 -7.83
CA ALA A 116 1.70 6.65 -7.15
C ALA A 116 2.16 8.11 -7.29
N SER A 117 3.46 8.37 -7.18
CA SER A 117 4.01 9.72 -7.34
C SER A 117 3.87 10.21 -8.78
N GLU A 118 4.24 9.39 -9.77
CA GLU A 118 4.11 9.72 -11.19
C GLU A 118 2.63 9.93 -11.59
N THR A 119 1.71 9.13 -11.05
CA THR A 119 0.27 9.31 -11.27
C THR A 119 -0.22 10.63 -10.72
N THR A 120 0.25 11.03 -9.54
CA THR A 120 -0.08 12.34 -8.95
C THR A 120 0.42 13.48 -9.82
N VAL A 121 1.67 13.40 -10.29
CA VAL A 121 2.24 14.40 -11.21
C VAL A 121 1.43 14.45 -12.50
N ARG A 122 1.11 13.31 -13.11
CA ARG A 122 0.31 13.24 -14.34
C ARG A 122 -1.05 13.91 -14.16
N THR A 123 -1.76 13.61 -13.08
CA THR A 123 -3.06 14.22 -12.78
C THR A 123 -2.94 15.73 -12.59
N HIS A 124 -1.90 16.19 -11.88
CA HIS A 124 -1.66 17.62 -11.71
C HIS A 124 -1.37 18.33 -13.03
N THR A 125 -0.51 17.76 -13.87
CA THR A 125 -0.23 18.28 -15.22
C THR A 125 -1.47 18.27 -16.10
N GLN A 126 -2.29 17.22 -16.05
CA GLN A 126 -3.55 17.16 -16.79
C GLN A 126 -4.51 18.26 -16.35
N HIS A 127 -4.66 18.51 -15.05
CA HIS A 127 -5.49 19.60 -14.55
C HIS A 127 -4.98 20.98 -14.99
N GLN A 128 -3.66 21.20 -14.99
CA GLN A 128 -3.08 22.43 -15.53
C GLN A 128 -3.36 22.58 -17.03
N LEU A 129 -3.25 21.49 -17.79
CA LEU A 129 -3.55 21.48 -19.22
C LEU A 129 -5.02 21.80 -19.46
N ASP A 130 -5.93 21.13 -18.76
CA ASP A 130 -7.38 21.34 -18.88
C ASP A 130 -7.80 22.76 -18.49
N ALA A 131 -7.07 23.41 -17.59
CA ALA A 131 -7.29 24.81 -17.23
C ALA A 131 -6.83 25.79 -18.33
N VAL A 132 -5.82 25.43 -19.13
CA VAL A 132 -5.25 26.28 -20.18
C VAL A 132 -5.90 26.04 -21.55
N LEU A 133 -6.30 24.80 -21.85
CA LEU A 133 -6.89 24.40 -23.13
C LEU A 133 -8.07 25.28 -23.60
N PRO A 134 -9.02 25.71 -22.74
CA PRO A 134 -10.11 26.59 -23.16
C PRO A 134 -9.63 27.93 -23.75
N TRP A 135 -8.42 28.37 -23.38
CA TRP A 135 -7.83 29.64 -23.78
C TRP A 135 -6.87 29.52 -24.95
N GLU A 136 -6.66 28.33 -25.52
CA GLU A 136 -5.69 28.11 -26.60
C GLU A 136 -5.94 29.03 -27.81
N LYS A 137 -7.21 29.31 -28.11
CA LYS A 137 -7.64 30.17 -29.22
C LYS A 137 -7.88 31.63 -28.82
N LEU A 138 -7.51 32.02 -27.60
CA LEU A 138 -7.69 33.38 -27.14
C LEU A 138 -6.64 34.29 -27.80
N ASP A 139 -7.07 35.17 -28.70
CA ASP A 139 -6.18 36.09 -29.44
C ASP A 139 -5.68 37.27 -28.59
N ILE A 140 -6.03 37.31 -27.30
CA ILE A 140 -5.67 38.37 -26.36
C ILE A 140 -4.93 37.79 -25.14
N PRO A 141 -3.98 38.52 -24.53
CA PRO A 141 -3.34 38.09 -23.29
C PRO A 141 -4.38 37.88 -22.18
N MET A 142 -4.21 36.85 -21.35
CA MET A 142 -5.13 36.57 -20.22
C MET A 142 -5.24 37.73 -19.21
N GLN A 143 -4.22 38.58 -19.13
CA GLN A 143 -4.19 39.76 -18.25
C GLN A 143 -4.78 41.02 -18.91
N TYR A 144 -5.36 40.89 -20.10
CA TYR A 144 -5.94 42.02 -20.82
C TYR A 144 -7.23 42.49 -20.13
N THR A 145 -7.16 43.67 -19.53
CA THR A 145 -8.29 44.28 -18.80
C THR A 145 -9.20 45.12 -19.70
N GLY A 146 -8.78 45.40 -20.93
CA GLY A 146 -9.54 46.20 -21.89
C GLY A 146 -8.77 47.33 -22.54
N SER A 147 -9.49 48.19 -23.25
CA SER A 147 -9.01 49.43 -23.87
C SER A 147 -9.63 50.66 -23.19
N GLN A 148 -9.24 51.86 -23.62
CA GLN A 148 -9.84 53.12 -23.12
C GLN A 148 -11.37 53.19 -23.27
N LYS A 149 -11.97 52.37 -24.15
CA LYS A 149 -13.41 52.40 -24.44
C LYS A 149 -14.15 51.11 -24.11
N THR A 150 -13.45 50.04 -23.72
CA THR A 150 -14.05 48.70 -23.57
C THR A 150 -13.34 47.92 -22.49
N SER A 151 -14.08 47.44 -21.49
CA SER A 151 -13.56 46.52 -20.48
C SER A 151 -13.61 45.08 -20.98
N CYS A 152 -12.59 44.28 -20.68
CA CYS A 152 -12.53 42.87 -21.02
C CYS A 152 -12.40 42.03 -19.75
N ILE A 153 -13.16 40.95 -19.66
CA ILE A 153 -13.12 39.99 -18.56
C ILE A 153 -13.02 38.60 -19.18
N VAL A 154 -12.01 37.86 -18.77
CA VAL A 154 -11.74 36.49 -19.23
C VAL A 154 -11.99 35.56 -18.06
N GLY A 155 -12.88 34.59 -18.22
CA GLY A 155 -13.27 33.68 -17.14
C GLY A 155 -14.15 32.54 -17.65
N GLN A 156 -14.22 31.46 -16.87
CA GLN A 156 -14.98 30.26 -17.22
C GLN A 156 -16.24 30.16 -16.37
N PHE A 157 -17.31 29.66 -17.00
CA PHE A 157 -18.56 29.32 -16.36
C PHE A 157 -18.59 27.81 -16.05
N SER A 158 -18.93 27.44 -14.81
CA SER A 158 -18.92 26.04 -14.35
C SER A 158 -20.13 25.24 -14.80
N GLU A 159 -21.24 25.91 -15.14
CA GLU A 159 -22.49 25.28 -15.58
C GLU A 159 -22.80 25.64 -17.04
N PRO A 160 -23.47 24.75 -17.80
CA PRO A 160 -23.99 25.09 -19.12
C PRO A 160 -25.19 26.04 -18.97
N TYR A 161 -25.02 27.29 -19.41
CA TYR A 161 -26.08 28.29 -19.41
C TYR A 161 -26.87 28.26 -20.73
N ASN A 162 -28.19 28.46 -20.64
CA ASN A 162 -29.04 28.80 -21.78
C ASN A 162 -29.13 30.35 -21.91
N GLU A 163 -29.55 30.86 -23.07
CA GLU A 163 -29.56 32.32 -23.33
C GLU A 163 -30.33 33.13 -22.28
N ASP A 164 -31.46 32.60 -21.78
CA ASP A 164 -32.31 33.29 -20.81
C ASP A 164 -31.72 33.33 -19.39
N THR A 165 -31.07 32.25 -18.93
CA THR A 165 -30.47 32.20 -17.58
C THR A 165 -29.08 32.83 -17.51
N PHE A 166 -28.40 32.99 -18.66
CA PHE A 166 -27.07 33.58 -18.73
C PHE A 166 -27.06 35.02 -18.21
N TYR A 167 -28.05 35.83 -18.61
CA TYR A 167 -28.07 37.25 -18.28
C TYR A 167 -28.27 37.50 -16.77
N GLU A 168 -29.14 36.72 -16.14
CA GLU A 168 -29.38 36.79 -14.69
C GLU A 168 -28.14 36.37 -13.89
N ALA A 169 -27.50 35.27 -14.29
CA ALA A 169 -26.27 34.78 -13.65
C ALA A 169 -25.10 35.76 -13.82
N PHE A 170 -24.93 36.32 -15.03
CA PHE A 170 -23.90 37.30 -15.33
C PHE A 170 -24.06 38.57 -14.48
N CYS A 171 -25.27 39.12 -14.39
CA CYS A 171 -25.54 40.32 -13.59
C CYS A 171 -25.29 40.10 -12.09
N ALA A 172 -25.65 38.93 -11.54
CA ALA A 172 -25.40 38.59 -10.15
C ALA A 172 -23.89 38.55 -9.83
N GLN A 173 -23.11 37.92 -10.70
CA GLN A 173 -21.67 37.73 -10.51
C GLN A 173 -20.85 39.01 -10.81
N TYR A 174 -21.28 39.81 -11.78
CA TYR A 174 -20.67 41.11 -12.09
C TYR A 174 -20.85 42.13 -10.96
N SER A 175 -21.99 42.09 -10.26
CA SER A 175 -22.25 42.98 -9.13
C SER A 175 -21.34 42.68 -7.93
N SER A 176 -21.05 41.40 -7.65
CA SER A 176 -20.13 41.02 -6.56
C SER A 176 -18.66 41.32 -6.89
N MET A 177 -18.27 41.36 -8.17
CA MET A 177 -16.90 41.70 -8.60
C MET A 177 -16.58 43.20 -8.54
N LYS A 178 -17.59 44.08 -8.52
CA LYS A 178 -17.39 45.54 -8.40
C LYS A 178 -17.14 46.02 -6.97
N GLU A 179 -17.43 45.20 -5.97
CA GLU A 179 -17.30 45.54 -4.54
C GLU A 179 -15.98 45.07 -3.90
N SER A 180 -15.11 44.39 -4.67
CA SER A 180 -13.77 43.95 -4.24
C SER A 180 -12.66 44.63 -5.03
#